data_AF-A0A2I6QLX4-F1
#
_entry.id   AF-A0A2I6QLX4-F1
#
_cell.length_a   1.000
_cell.length_b   1.000
_cell.length_c   1.000
_cell.angle_alpha   90.00
_cell.angle_beta   90.00
_cell.angle_gamma   90.00
#
_symmetry.space_group_name_H-M   'P 1'
#
loop_
_entity.id
_entity.type
_entity.pdbx_description
1 polymer ?
#
loop_
_entity_poly.entity_id
_entity_poly.type
_entity_poly.pdbx_seq_one_letter_code
_entity_poly.pdbx_strand_id
1 'polypeptide(L)'
;MRFGDNKTYYEHHYNHEHHDHMICTECGRVIEFFSAEIEALQDQMAVNFGFKPTHHSLRMWGLCSDCQATSDESHTAPPGAQPRVRVRTAVH
;
A
#
# COMPACT_ATOMS: atom_id res chain seq x y z
N MET A 1 -14.09 5.09 -32.18
CA MET A 1 -14.34 6.35 -31.46
C MET A 1 -15.76 6.34 -30.92
N ARG A 2 -15.91 6.31 -29.60
CA ARG A 2 -17.19 6.58 -28.92
C ARG A 2 -16.83 7.28 -27.60
N PHE A 3 -17.22 8.54 -27.52
CA PHE A 3 -17.04 9.44 -26.37
C PHE A 3 -18.19 9.22 -25.38
N GLY A 4 -17.88 9.26 -24.09
CA GLY A 4 -18.81 9.09 -22.95
C GLY A 4 -18.20 8.10 -21.95
N ASP A 5 -17.66 8.46 -20.79
CA ASP A 5 -18.01 9.56 -19.90
C ASP A 5 -16.77 10.20 -19.27
N ASN A 6 -16.73 11.53 -19.29
CA ASN A 6 -15.69 12.36 -18.70
C ASN A 6 -15.87 12.41 -17.17
N LYS A 7 -15.24 11.48 -16.46
CA LYS A 7 -14.97 11.64 -15.02
C LYS A 7 -13.48 11.46 -14.78
N THR A 8 -12.74 12.56 -14.96
CA THR A 8 -11.39 12.68 -14.40
C THR A 8 -11.57 13.09 -12.95
N TYR A 9 -11.41 12.16 -12.01
CA TYR A 9 -11.22 12.52 -10.60
C TYR A 9 -9.74 12.89 -10.45
N TYR A 10 -9.44 14.18 -10.45
CA TYR A 10 -8.29 14.64 -9.67
C TYR A 10 -8.77 14.56 -8.23
N GLU A 11 -8.20 13.68 -7.42
CA GLU A 11 -8.57 13.55 -6.01
C GLU A 11 -8.02 14.74 -5.20
N HIS A 12 -8.45 15.96 -5.57
CA HIS A 12 -8.48 17.10 -4.68
C HIS A 12 -9.76 17.03 -3.85
N HIS A 13 -9.89 16.01 -3.00
CA HIS A 13 -11.01 15.91 -2.07
C HIS A 13 -10.50 15.52 -0.68
N TYR A 14 -10.24 16.56 0.10
CA TYR A 14 -10.57 16.65 1.52
C TYR A 14 -11.49 15.50 1.97
N ASN A 15 -10.95 14.69 2.89
CA ASN A 15 -11.66 13.81 3.84
C ASN A 15 -11.48 12.29 3.72
N HIS A 16 -10.59 11.76 2.88
CA HIS A 16 -9.90 10.49 3.14
C HIS A 16 -8.39 10.73 3.00
N GLU A 17 -7.62 10.45 4.05
CA GLU A 17 -6.16 10.57 3.98
C GLU A 17 -5.64 9.46 3.04
N HIS A 18 -5.13 9.84 1.86
CA HIS A 18 -4.42 8.93 0.97
C HIS A 18 -3.27 8.29 1.75
N HIS A 19 -3.16 6.97 1.72
CA HIS A 19 -2.10 6.23 2.40
C HIS A 19 -1.60 5.08 1.54
N ASP A 20 -0.29 4.90 1.57
CA ASP A 20 0.43 3.82 0.96
C ASP A 20 0.68 2.70 1.97
N HIS A 21 1.11 1.54 1.49
CA HIS A 21 1.21 0.34 2.32
C HIS A 21 2.61 -0.27 2.31
N MET A 22 3.13 -0.63 3.48
CA MET A 22 4.20 -1.61 3.63
C MET A 22 3.60 -2.93 4.11
N ILE A 23 3.89 -4.03 3.43
CA ILE A 23 3.38 -5.36 3.71
C ILE A 23 4.53 -6.28 4.13
N CYS A 24 4.44 -6.82 5.34
CA CYS A 24 5.35 -7.85 5.81
C CYS A 24 5.07 -9.17 5.10
N THR A 25 6.06 -9.73 4.44
CA THR A 25 5.93 -10.99 3.70
C THR A 25 5.99 -12.22 4.59
N GLU A 26 6.45 -12.09 5.84
CA GLU A 26 6.53 -13.19 6.81
C GLU A 26 5.25 -13.31 7.64
N CYS A 27 4.85 -12.24 8.34
CA CYS A 27 3.68 -12.28 9.23
C CYS A 27 2.41 -11.68 8.64
N GLY A 28 2.47 -11.09 7.44
CA GLY A 28 1.32 -10.44 6.79
C GLY A 28 0.92 -9.09 7.39
N ARG A 29 1.70 -8.53 8.33
CA ARG A 29 1.45 -7.21 8.90
C ARG A 29 1.42 -6.14 7.80
N VAL A 30 0.41 -5.28 7.83
CA VAL A 30 0.30 -4.12 6.94
C VAL A 30 0.55 -2.85 7.77
N ILE A 31 1.38 -1.97 7.25
CA ILE A 31 1.69 -0.65 7.82
C ILE A 31 1.23 0.39 6.81
N GLU A 32 0.29 1.23 7.20
CA GLU A 32 -0.20 2.36 6.40
C GLU A 32 0.68 3.59 6.67
N PHE A 33 1.06 4.33 5.62
CA PHE A 33 1.85 5.55 5.76
C PHE A 33 1.46 6.59 4.71
N PHE A 34 1.74 7.85 5.01
CA PHE A 34 1.60 8.97 4.07
C PHE A 34 2.91 9.75 3.98
N SER A 35 3.29 10.17 2.77
CA SER A 35 4.45 11.01 2.55
C SER A 35 4.17 12.08 1.50
N ALA A 36 4.02 13.33 1.94
CA ALA A 36 3.83 14.48 1.05
C ALA A 36 5.00 14.66 0.06
N GLU A 37 6.21 14.23 0.43
CA GLU A 37 7.37 14.28 -0.46
C GLU A 37 7.24 13.30 -1.63
N ILE A 38 6.76 12.08 -1.36
CA ILE A 38 6.56 11.06 -2.39
C ILE A 38 5.44 11.49 -3.35
N GLU A 39 4.33 12.02 -2.83
CA GLU A 39 3.23 12.56 -3.65
C GLU A 39 3.71 13.66 -4.59
N ALA A 40 4.46 14.64 -4.06
CA ALA A 40 5.01 15.74 -4.85
C ALA A 40 5.96 15.24 -5.96
N LEU A 41 6.76 14.21 -5.67
CA LEU A 41 7.67 13.61 -6.65
C LEU A 41 6.91 12.91 -7.78
N GLN A 42 5.83 12.18 -7.46
CA GLN A 42 4.99 11.52 -8.46
C GLN A 42 4.34 12.54 -9.40
N ASP A 43 3.80 13.63 -8.85
CA ASP A 43 3.25 14.74 -9.63
C ASP A 43 4.30 15.39 -10.53
N GLN A 44 5.49 15.65 -9.99
CA GLN A 44 6.59 16.22 -10.78
C GLN A 44 7.00 15.31 -11.94
N MET A 45 7.10 14.00 -11.71
CA MET A 45 7.43 13.06 -12.77
C MET A 45 6.32 13.00 -13.83
N ALA A 46 5.05 13.00 -13.42
CA ALA A 46 3.94 13.04 -14.36
C ALA A 46 4.01 14.26 -15.30
N VAL A 47 4.28 15.44 -14.74
CA VAL A 47 4.48 16.68 -15.53
C VAL A 47 5.66 16.55 -16.49
N ASN A 48 6.82 16.09 -16.00
CA ASN A 48 8.05 16.00 -16.78
C ASN A 48 7.91 15.11 -18.02
N PHE A 49 7.10 14.05 -17.95
CA PHE A 49 6.87 13.13 -19.06
C PHE A 49 5.58 13.40 -19.84
N GLY A 50 4.86 14.49 -19.53
CA GLY A 50 3.57 14.79 -20.16
C GLY A 50 2.52 13.71 -19.88
N PHE A 51 2.64 13.01 -18.76
CA PHE A 51 1.77 11.92 -18.35
C PHE A 51 0.60 12.46 -17.52
N LYS A 52 -0.62 12.00 -17.80
CA LYS A 52 -1.81 12.34 -17.02
C LYS A 52 -2.22 11.13 -16.17
N PRO A 53 -1.85 11.08 -14.88
CA PRO A 53 -2.20 9.96 -14.03
C PRO A 53 -3.72 9.91 -13.80
N THR A 54 -4.28 8.71 -13.79
CA THR A 54 -5.68 8.46 -13.39
C THR A 54 -5.79 7.91 -11.98
N HIS A 55 -4.71 7.33 -11.47
CA HIS A 55 -4.58 6.66 -10.17
C HIS A 55 -3.10 6.32 -9.94
N HIS A 56 -2.67 6.30 -8.69
CA HIS A 56 -1.42 5.67 -8.25
C HIS A 56 -1.65 4.80 -7.02
N SER A 57 -0.77 3.83 -6.82
CA SER A 57 -0.72 3.01 -5.60
C SER A 57 0.72 2.66 -5.33
N LEU A 58 1.23 3.04 -4.16
CA LEU A 58 2.53 2.59 -3.70
C LEU A 58 2.35 1.49 -2.64
N ARG A 59 3.00 0.35 -2.91
CA ARG A 59 3.08 -0.80 -2.03
C ARG A 59 4.53 -1.25 -1.93
N MET A 60 5.00 -1.47 -0.72
CA MET A 60 6.31 -2.03 -0.45
C MET A 60 6.15 -3.38 0.24
N TRP A 61 6.93 -4.37 -0.18
CA TRP A 61 6.97 -5.69 0.45
C TRP A 61 8.31 -5.88 1.14
N GLY A 62 8.30 -6.34 2.38
CA GLY A 62 9.52 -6.51 3.17
C GLY A 62 9.26 -7.27 4.47
N LEU A 63 10.11 -7.07 5.47
CA LEU A 63 9.92 -7.61 6.82
C LEU A 63 9.59 -6.46 7.78
N CYS A 64 8.62 -6.65 8.68
CA CYS A 64 8.40 -5.67 9.75
C CYS A 64 9.52 -5.77 10.80
N SER A 65 9.63 -4.76 11.67
CA SER A 65 10.62 -4.71 12.76
C SER A 65 10.70 -6.00 13.57
N ASP A 66 9.55 -6.60 13.88
CA ASP A 66 9.47 -7.79 14.73
C ASP A 66 10.00 -9.02 14.01
N CYS A 67 9.66 -9.16 12.73
CA CYS A 67 10.16 -10.22 11.84
C CYS A 67 11.66 -10.10 11.56
N GLN A 68 12.17 -8.86 11.46
CA GLN A 68 13.61 -8.61 11.38
C GLN A 68 14.31 -9.04 12.68
N ALA A 69 13.75 -8.67 13.84
CA ALA A 69 14.31 -9.03 15.13
C ALA A 69 14.31 -10.56 15.40
N THR A 70 13.30 -11.30 14.91
CA THR A 70 13.27 -12.77 15.03
C THR A 70 14.30 -13.46 14.14
N SER A 71 14.76 -12.80 13.07
CA SER A 71 15.82 -13.33 12.22
C SER A 71 17.22 -13.18 12.84
N ASP A 72 17.40 -12.27 13.80
CA ASP A 72 18.63 -12.14 14.60
C ASP A 72 18.67 -13.07 15.83
N GLU A 73 17.51 -13.53 16.33
CA GLU A 73 17.37 -14.43 17.49
C GLU A 73 16.87 -15.85 17.11
N SER A 74 17.38 -16.46 16.04
CA SER A 74 16.98 -17.83 15.69
C SER A 74 18.09 -18.72 15.12
N HIS A 75 19.12 -18.97 15.94
CA HIS A 75 19.47 -20.37 16.20
C HIS A 75 18.51 -20.88 17.30
N THR A 76 17.33 -21.39 16.91
CA THR A 76 16.55 -22.53 17.50
C THR A 76 15.01 -22.36 17.37
N ALA A 77 14.43 -22.87 16.26
CA ALA A 77 13.15 -23.61 16.01
C ALA A 77 11.80 -23.32 16.76
N PRO A 78 10.59 -23.77 16.29
CA PRO A 78 10.17 -24.34 14.99
C PRO A 78 8.97 -23.60 14.31
N PRO A 79 8.55 -23.97 13.07
CA PRO A 79 7.49 -23.30 12.32
C PRO A 79 6.10 -23.88 12.66
N GLY A 80 5.11 -23.02 12.94
CA GLY A 80 3.76 -23.54 13.21
C GLY A 80 2.61 -22.59 13.53
N ALA A 81 2.73 -21.27 13.36
CA ALA A 81 1.60 -20.35 13.62
C ALA A 81 1.04 -19.75 12.33
N GLN A 82 -0.01 -20.37 11.79
CA GLN A 82 -0.81 -19.75 10.72
C GLN A 82 -1.59 -18.56 11.28
N PRO A 83 -1.49 -17.34 10.72
CA PRO A 83 -2.32 -16.23 11.15
C PRO A 83 -3.77 -16.49 10.72
N ARG A 84 -4.69 -16.57 11.70
CA ARG A 84 -6.13 -16.71 11.45
C ARG A 84 -6.68 -15.43 10.79
N VAL A 85 -6.76 -15.41 9.46
CA VAL A 85 -7.57 -14.43 8.73
C VAL A 85 -9.06 -14.77 8.95
N ARG A 86 -9.79 -13.93 9.66
CA ARG A 86 -11.26 -14.00 9.72
C ARG A 86 -11.83 -13.29 8.50
N VAL A 87 -12.25 -14.05 7.49
CA VAL A 87 -13.14 -13.53 6.43
C VAL A 87 -14.50 -13.27 7.07
N ARG A 88 -14.92 -12.00 7.13
CA ARG A 88 -16.31 -11.67 7.45
C ARG A 88 -17.15 -11.88 6.18
N THR A 89 -18.02 -12.88 6.21
CA THR A 89 -19.02 -13.13 5.18
C THR A 89 -20.01 -11.97 5.14
N ALA A 90 -20.35 -11.52 3.93
CA ALA A 90 -21.41 -10.55 3.67
C ALA A 90 -22.77 -11.07 4.19
N VAL A 91 -23.56 -10.17 4.77
CA VAL A 91 -24.97 -10.42 5.10
C VAL A 91 -25.81 -9.71 4.04
N HIS A 92 -26.56 -10.54 3.30
CA HIS A 92 -27.75 -10.32 2.46
C HIS A 92 -28.12 -8.90 2.05
#